data_AF-A0A941IUZ4-F1
#
_entry.id   AF-A0A941IUZ4-F1
#
_cell.length_a   1.000
_cell.length_b   1.000
_cell.length_c   1.000
_cell.angle_alpha   90.00
_cell.angle_beta   90.00
_cell.angle_gamma   90.00
#
_symmetry.space_group_name_H-M   'P 1'
#
loop_
_entity.id
_entity.type
_entity.pdbx_description
1 polymer ?
#
loop_
_entity_poly.entity_id
_entity_poly.type
_entity_poly.pdbx_seq_one_letter_code
_entity_poly.pdbx_strand_id
1 'polypeptide(L)'
;VMALGIILISVLGSYAFYALLMAYSPSSISDSWVPSHVEWVWMLATMLAALAIAVAVAVRLSRRILTPLNSVAESLRQMAQGDLQARAAADDESLGETAQLVRDFNAMAERLQATEKERAFWNAAIAHELRTPVTILTGRLQGLTEGVFEPRPELFQG
;
A
#
# COMPACT_ATOMS: atom_id res chain seq x y z
N VAL A 1 11.81 4.39 18.44
CA VAL A 1 12.77 5.49 18.16
C VAL A 1 12.09 6.86 18.06
N MET A 2 11.03 7.03 17.27
CA MET A 2 10.35 8.34 17.11
C MET A 2 9.71 8.88 18.40
N ALA A 3 8.97 8.05 19.15
CA ALA A 3 8.40 8.44 20.44
C ALA A 3 9.47 8.80 21.49
N LEU A 4 10.57 8.04 21.51
CA LEU A 4 11.75 8.36 22.34
C LEU A 4 12.38 9.69 21.93
N GLY A 5 12.41 10.00 20.62
CA GLY A 5 12.90 11.30 20.13
C GLY A 5 12.02 12.46 20.56
N ILE A 6 10.69 12.31 20.54
CA ILE A 6 9.75 13.36 20.96
C ILE A 6 9.84 13.59 22.46
N ILE A 7 9.92 12.51 23.24
CA ILE A 7 10.12 12.57 24.69
C ILE A 7 11.48 13.20 24.99
N LEU A 8 12.55 12.80 24.31
CA LEU A 8 13.89 13.35 24.49
C LEU A 8 13.96 14.84 24.15
N ILE A 9 13.33 15.28 23.05
CA ILE A 9 13.27 16.69 22.66
C ILE A 9 12.43 17.50 23.64
N SER A 10 11.31 16.96 24.12
CA SER A 10 10.46 17.63 25.11
C SER A 10 11.16 17.76 26.46
N VAL A 11 11.88 16.71 26.90
CA VAL A 11 12.66 16.69 28.14
C VAL A 11 13.87 17.62 28.04
N LEU A 12 14.63 17.56 26.95
CA LEU A 12 15.78 18.46 26.72
C LEU A 12 15.34 19.92 26.58
N GLY A 13 14.25 20.19 25.87
CA GLY A 13 13.70 21.54 25.71
C GLY A 13 13.23 22.13 27.04
N SER A 14 12.51 21.34 27.85
CA SER A 14 12.09 21.74 29.20
C SER A 14 13.29 22.00 30.12
N TYR A 15 14.28 21.11 30.11
CA TYR A 15 15.47 21.24 30.97
C TYR A 15 16.37 22.40 30.54
N ALA A 16 16.59 22.58 29.24
CA ALA A 16 17.39 23.67 28.69
C ALA A 16 16.75 25.03 29.03
N PHE A 17 15.43 25.13 29.00
CA PHE A 17 14.76 26.35 29.40
C PHE A 17 14.81 26.59 30.91
N TYR A 18 14.60 25.57 31.74
CA TYR A 18 14.76 25.71 33.19
C TYR A 18 16.17 26.20 33.54
N ALA A 19 17.20 25.66 32.85
CA ALA A 19 18.57 26.12 33.00
C ALA A 19 18.76 27.57 32.53
N LEU A 20 18.11 27.97 31.44
CA LEU A 20 18.21 29.32 30.87
C LEU A 20 17.50 30.36 31.76
N LEU A 21 16.34 30.03 32.34
CA LEU A 21 15.66 30.87 33.32
C LEU A 21 16.48 31.05 34.59
N MET A 22 17.06 29.97 35.10
CA MET A 22 17.90 30.02 36.30
C MET A 22 19.16 30.85 36.08
N ALA A 23 19.71 30.85 34.86
CA ALA A 23 20.90 31.61 34.50
C ALA A 23 20.62 33.11 34.20
N TYR A 24 19.48 33.45 33.60
CA TYR A 24 19.18 34.83 33.17
C TYR A 24 18.31 35.62 34.16
N SER A 25 17.46 34.96 34.97
CA SER A 25 16.63 35.65 35.96
C SER A 25 16.43 34.80 37.23
N PRO A 26 17.43 34.77 38.14
CA PRO A 26 17.31 34.06 39.41
C PRO A 26 16.16 34.59 40.30
N SER A 27 15.71 35.83 40.06
CA SER A 27 14.69 36.54 40.85
C SER A 27 13.26 36.38 40.33
N SER A 28 13.02 35.66 39.22
CA SER A 28 11.68 35.46 38.66
C SER A 28 10.96 34.21 39.20
N ILE A 29 11.65 33.36 39.96
CA ILE A 29 11.05 32.21 40.65
C ILE A 29 10.42 32.74 41.93
N SER A 30 9.13 33.04 41.89
CA SER A 30 8.42 33.53 43.06
C SER A 30 8.09 32.36 44.00
N ASP A 31 8.47 32.46 45.27
CA ASP A 31 8.07 31.52 46.35
C ASP A 31 6.55 31.63 46.69
N SER A 32 5.82 32.48 45.96
CA SER A 32 4.38 32.71 46.12
C SER A 32 3.54 31.72 45.32
N TRP A 33 2.41 31.31 45.87
CA TRP A 33 1.43 30.40 45.23
C TRP A 33 0.86 30.91 43.89
N VAL A 34 0.91 32.23 43.62
CA VAL A 34 0.35 32.82 42.39
C VAL A 34 1.44 32.89 41.32
N PRO A 35 1.23 32.27 40.14
CA PRO A 35 2.23 32.27 39.08
C PRO A 35 2.53 33.67 38.57
N SER A 36 3.82 33.98 38.41
CA SER A 36 4.26 35.25 37.83
C SER A 36 3.89 35.35 36.34
N HIS A 37 3.87 36.55 35.77
CA HIS A 37 3.62 36.75 34.34
C HIS A 37 4.66 36.03 33.46
N VAL A 38 5.89 35.85 33.95
CA VAL A 38 6.95 35.08 33.29
C VAL A 38 6.60 33.59 33.22
N GLU A 39 6.05 33.04 34.30
CA GLU A 39 5.62 31.63 34.36
C GLU A 39 4.44 31.36 33.41
N TRP A 40 3.48 32.28 33.30
CA TRP A 40 2.39 32.17 32.33
C TRP A 40 2.88 32.18 30.88
N VAL A 41 3.79 33.11 30.54
CA VAL A 41 4.40 33.18 29.20
C VAL A 41 5.17 31.90 28.91
N TRP A 42 5.88 31.35 29.89
CA TRP A 42 6.60 30.09 29.72
C TRP A 42 5.67 28.88 29.53
N MET A 43 4.63 28.76 30.36
CA MET A 43 3.66 27.66 30.24
C MET A 43 2.97 27.70 28.88
N LEU A 44 2.65 28.90 28.39
CA LEU A 44 2.06 29.07 27.06
C LEU A 44 3.07 28.72 25.94
N ALA A 45 4.34 29.13 26.08
CA ALA A 45 5.39 28.81 25.14
C ALA A 45 5.67 27.29 25.05
N THR A 46 5.73 26.60 26.18
CA THR A 46 5.90 25.14 26.23
C THR A 46 4.72 24.40 25.64
N MET A 47 3.49 24.86 25.92
CA MET A 47 2.28 24.27 25.36
C MET A 47 2.25 24.41 23.83
N LEU A 48 2.60 25.60 23.31
CA LEU A 48 2.69 25.82 21.86
C LEU A 48 3.80 25.00 21.21
N ALA A 49 4.97 24.90 21.85
CA ALA A 49 6.07 24.08 21.35
C ALA A 49 5.70 22.59 21.30
N ALA A 50 5.07 22.08 22.37
CA ALA A 50 4.59 20.70 22.43
C ALA A 50 3.54 20.41 21.35
N LEU A 51 2.59 21.34 21.14
CA LEU A 51 1.58 21.23 20.09
C LEU A 51 2.23 21.20 18.70
N ALA A 52 3.17 22.10 18.43
CA ALA A 52 3.88 22.16 17.16
C ALA A 52 4.64 20.85 16.86
N ILE A 53 5.32 20.29 17.86
CA ILE A 53 6.01 18.99 17.73
C ILE A 53 5.00 17.87 17.48
N ALA A 54 3.89 17.83 18.21
CA ALA A 54 2.85 16.81 18.04
C ALA A 54 2.28 16.83 16.61
N VAL A 55 1.98 18.02 16.08
CA VAL A 55 1.51 18.18 14.69
C VAL A 55 2.57 17.74 13.69
N ALA A 56 3.82 18.15 13.87
CA ALA A 56 4.91 17.76 12.96
C ALA A 56 5.11 16.24 12.92
N VAL A 57 4.99 15.56 14.07
CA VAL A 57 5.08 14.10 14.17
C VAL A 57 3.89 13.43 13.51
N ALA A 58 2.67 13.91 13.78
CA ALA A 58 1.45 13.35 13.19
C ALA A 58 1.50 13.41 11.66
N VAL A 59 1.91 14.55 11.10
CA VAL A 59 2.09 14.72 9.66
C VAL A 59 3.17 13.79 9.12
N ARG A 60 4.31 13.66 9.79
CA ARG A 60 5.35 12.71 9.37
C ARG A 60 4.86 11.27 9.39
N LEU A 61 4.21 10.83 10.46
CA LEU A 61 3.72 9.46 10.57
C LEU A 61 2.66 9.14 9.49
N SER A 62 1.78 10.09 9.24
CA SER A 62 0.77 10.00 8.17
C SER A 62 1.41 9.78 6.79
N ARG A 63 2.43 10.57 6.45
CA ARG A 63 3.16 10.41 5.18
C ARG A 63 3.97 9.12 5.11
N ARG A 64 4.61 8.73 6.21
CA ARG A 64 5.54 7.59 6.22
C ARG A 64 4.89 6.21 6.29
N ILE A 65 3.70 6.10 6.90
CA ILE A 65 3.03 4.82 7.16
C ILE A 65 1.63 4.78 6.56
N LEU A 66 0.78 5.76 6.90
CA LEU A 66 -0.63 5.69 6.52
C LEU A 66 -0.83 5.89 5.01
N THR A 67 -0.04 6.77 4.39
CA THR A 67 -0.16 7.07 2.96
C THR A 67 0.17 5.85 2.09
N PRO A 68 1.31 5.15 2.27
CA PRO A 68 1.59 3.93 1.50
C PRO A 68 0.60 2.79 1.80
N LEU A 69 0.15 2.63 3.06
CA LEU A 69 -0.85 1.62 3.40
C LEU A 69 -2.19 1.87 2.69
N ASN A 70 -2.65 3.11 2.66
CA ASN A 70 -3.86 3.48 1.91
C ASN A 70 -3.70 3.26 0.41
N SER A 71 -2.51 3.53 -0.14
CA SER A 71 -2.23 3.26 -1.57
C SER A 71 -2.32 1.77 -1.90
N VAL A 72 -1.77 0.90 -1.04
CA VAL A 72 -1.92 -0.56 -1.19
C VAL A 72 -3.39 -0.98 -1.07
N ALA A 73 -4.10 -0.48 -0.06
CA ALA A 73 -5.52 -0.81 0.13
C ALA A 73 -6.39 -0.37 -1.06
N GLU A 74 -6.10 0.78 -1.65
CA GLU A 74 -6.81 1.27 -2.83
C GLU A 74 -6.50 0.45 -4.08
N SER A 75 -5.22 0.13 -4.30
CA SER A 75 -4.79 -0.71 -5.43
C SER A 75 -5.39 -2.12 -5.32
N LEU A 76 -5.47 -2.68 -4.11
CA LEU A 76 -6.15 -3.95 -3.85
C LEU A 76 -7.63 -3.90 -4.22
N ARG A 77 -8.34 -2.81 -3.89
CA ARG A 77 -9.76 -2.64 -4.26
C ARG A 77 -9.94 -2.60 -5.78
N GLN A 78 -9.04 -1.91 -6.49
CA GLN A 78 -9.07 -1.85 -7.96
C GLN A 78 -8.78 -3.22 -8.59
N MET A 79 -7.79 -3.96 -8.06
CA MET A 79 -7.51 -5.33 -8.49
C MET A 79 -8.70 -6.26 -8.24
N ALA A 80 -9.39 -6.13 -7.11
CA ALA A 80 -10.60 -6.92 -6.81
C ALA A 80 -11.76 -6.62 -7.78
N GLN A 81 -11.75 -5.45 -8.44
CA GLN A 81 -12.71 -5.09 -9.49
C GLN A 81 -12.27 -5.55 -10.89
N GLY A 82 -11.10 -6.18 -11.01
CA GLY A 82 -10.57 -6.74 -12.26
C GLY A 82 -9.45 -5.93 -12.91
N ASP A 83 -9.06 -4.78 -12.35
CA ASP A 83 -7.91 -4.01 -12.85
C ASP A 83 -6.59 -4.58 -12.33
N LEU A 84 -6.04 -5.55 -13.05
CA LEU A 84 -4.74 -6.15 -12.74
C LEU A 84 -3.53 -5.24 -13.06
N GLN A 85 -3.75 -4.04 -13.62
CA GLN A 85 -2.68 -3.07 -13.86
C GLN A 85 -2.49 -2.10 -12.68
N ALA A 86 -3.43 -2.04 -11.74
CA ALA A 86 -3.31 -1.22 -10.55
C ALA A 86 -2.03 -1.56 -9.75
N ARG A 87 -1.32 -0.53 -9.30
CA ARG A 87 -0.09 -0.64 -8.51
C ARG A 87 -0.08 0.36 -7.38
N ALA A 88 0.46 -0.06 -6.24
CA ALA A 88 0.60 0.80 -5.09
C ALA A 88 1.82 1.71 -5.25
N ALA A 89 1.65 2.97 -4.86
CA ALA A 89 2.71 3.96 -4.81
C ALA A 89 3.38 3.94 -3.43
N ALA A 90 4.70 4.02 -3.43
CA ALA A 90 5.48 4.36 -2.25
C ALA A 90 6.15 5.71 -2.49
N ASP A 91 6.01 6.62 -1.52
CA ASP A 91 6.81 7.85 -1.48
C ASP A 91 8.22 7.53 -0.94
N ASP A 92 9.21 8.33 -1.33
CA ASP A 92 10.60 8.23 -0.84
C ASP A 92 10.72 8.35 0.70
N GLU A 93 9.71 8.91 1.35
CA GLU A 93 9.68 9.03 2.82
C GLU A 93 9.12 7.79 3.53
N SER A 94 8.66 6.76 2.81
CA SER A 94 8.06 5.56 3.41
C SER A 94 9.01 4.83 4.36
N LEU A 95 8.49 4.37 5.51
CA LEU A 95 9.31 3.56 6.44
C LEU A 95 9.65 2.21 5.80
N GLY A 96 10.84 1.68 6.10
CA GLY A 96 11.39 0.49 5.45
C GLY A 96 10.44 -0.72 5.38
N GLU A 97 9.71 -1.01 6.46
CA GLU A 97 8.72 -2.09 6.50
C GLU A 97 7.51 -1.80 5.58
N THR A 98 7.01 -0.57 5.58
CA THR A 98 5.89 -0.16 4.72
C THR A 98 6.31 -0.10 3.25
N ALA A 99 7.52 0.35 2.97
CA ALA A 99 8.10 0.33 1.62
C ALA A 99 8.29 -1.10 1.13
N GLN A 100 8.71 -2.03 2.00
CA GLN A 100 8.80 -3.45 1.69
C GLN A 100 7.43 -4.02 1.36
N LEU A 101 6.41 -3.72 2.15
CA LEU A 101 5.03 -4.16 1.89
C LEU A 101 4.53 -3.68 0.51
N VAL A 102 4.80 -2.42 0.13
CA VAL A 102 4.44 -1.91 -1.21
C VAL A 102 5.15 -2.71 -2.31
N ARG A 103 6.43 -3.01 -2.14
CA ARG A 103 7.20 -3.84 -3.10
C ARG A 103 6.62 -5.24 -3.21
N ASP A 104 6.36 -5.89 -2.09
CA ASP A 104 5.81 -7.26 -2.06
C ASP A 104 4.41 -7.31 -2.69
N PHE A 105 3.57 -6.30 -2.42
CA PHE A 105 2.28 -6.15 -3.08
C PHE A 105 2.42 -6.00 -4.60
N ASN A 106 3.28 -5.11 -5.07
CA ASN A 106 3.48 -4.88 -6.51
C ASN A 106 4.04 -6.13 -7.21
N ALA A 107 4.94 -6.87 -6.56
CA ALA A 107 5.47 -8.13 -7.09
C ALA A 107 4.38 -9.22 -7.19
N MET A 108 3.49 -9.30 -6.20
CA MET A 108 2.31 -10.17 -6.25
C MET A 108 1.37 -9.76 -7.39
N ALA A 109 1.10 -8.47 -7.56
CA ALA A 109 0.25 -7.95 -8.63
C ALA A 109 0.81 -8.27 -10.02
N GLU A 110 2.13 -8.16 -10.20
CA GLU A 110 2.81 -8.53 -11.44
C GLU A 110 2.68 -10.02 -11.75
N ARG A 111 2.91 -10.90 -10.76
CA ARG A 111 2.74 -12.34 -10.91
C ARG A 111 1.31 -12.70 -11.30
N LEU A 112 0.31 -12.10 -10.64
CA LEU A 112 -1.09 -12.35 -10.94
C LEU A 112 -1.44 -11.93 -12.38
N GLN A 113 -0.96 -10.74 -12.80
CA GLN A 113 -1.17 -10.27 -14.17
C GLN A 113 -0.52 -11.19 -15.21
N ALA A 114 0.67 -11.72 -14.93
CA ALA A 114 1.35 -12.67 -15.81
C ALA A 114 0.57 -13.98 -15.93
N THR A 115 0.12 -14.55 -14.81
CA THR A 115 -0.68 -15.78 -14.78
C THR A 115 -1.99 -15.61 -15.55
N GLU A 116 -2.67 -14.47 -15.42
CA GLU A 116 -3.93 -14.24 -16.13
C GLU A 116 -3.72 -14.11 -17.64
N LYS A 117 -2.64 -13.45 -18.07
CA LYS A 117 -2.26 -13.38 -19.50
C LYS A 117 -1.95 -14.76 -20.07
N GLU A 118 -1.22 -15.58 -19.32
CA GLU A 118 -0.89 -16.94 -19.71
C GLU A 118 -2.15 -17.81 -19.84
N ARG A 119 -3.07 -17.73 -18.87
CA ARG A 119 -4.37 -18.41 -18.93
C ARG A 119 -5.16 -18.00 -20.17
N ALA A 120 -5.25 -16.70 -20.45
CA ALA A 120 -5.96 -16.20 -21.63
C ALA A 120 -5.35 -16.71 -22.94
N PHE A 121 -4.01 -16.73 -23.03
CA PHE A 121 -3.28 -17.27 -24.17
C PHE A 121 -3.57 -18.76 -24.39
N TRP A 122 -3.44 -19.58 -23.35
CA TRP A 122 -3.70 -21.02 -23.46
C TRP A 122 -5.16 -21.33 -23.79
N ASN A 123 -6.12 -20.59 -23.22
CA ASN A 123 -7.53 -20.76 -23.56
C ASN A 123 -7.78 -20.50 -25.05
N ALA A 124 -7.17 -19.46 -25.62
CA ALA A 124 -7.26 -19.17 -27.05
C ALA A 124 -6.58 -20.25 -27.91
N ALA A 125 -5.39 -20.70 -27.51
CA ALA A 125 -4.65 -21.75 -28.20
C ALA A 125 -5.43 -23.07 -28.22
N ILE A 126 -5.96 -23.51 -27.07
CA ILE A 126 -6.78 -24.73 -26.97
C ILE A 126 -8.04 -24.61 -27.83
N ALA A 127 -8.74 -23.47 -27.80
CA ALA A 127 -9.92 -23.26 -28.64
C ALA A 127 -9.61 -23.35 -30.14
N HIS A 128 -8.43 -22.87 -30.55
CA HIS A 128 -7.97 -22.97 -31.93
C HIS A 128 -7.64 -24.41 -32.32
N GLU A 129 -6.87 -25.12 -31.48
CA GLU A 129 -6.48 -26.52 -31.70
C GLU A 129 -7.70 -27.47 -31.72
N LEU A 130 -8.74 -27.19 -30.94
CA LEU A 130 -9.98 -27.99 -30.92
C LEU A 130 -10.92 -27.69 -32.09
N ARG A 131 -10.85 -26.49 -32.70
CA ARG A 131 -11.73 -26.13 -33.83
C ARG A 131 -11.55 -27.09 -35.00
N THR A 132 -10.30 -27.41 -35.33
CA THR A 132 -9.95 -28.28 -36.47
C THR A 132 -10.52 -29.70 -36.33
N PRO A 133 -10.24 -30.48 -35.26
CA PRO A 133 -10.77 -31.82 -35.11
C PRO A 133 -12.29 -31.83 -34.97
N VAL A 134 -12.89 -30.85 -34.30
CA VAL A 134 -14.36 -30.72 -34.21
C VAL A 134 -14.95 -30.50 -35.60
N THR A 135 -14.39 -29.58 -36.40
CA THR A 135 -14.86 -29.32 -37.78
C THR A 135 -14.73 -30.56 -38.65
N ILE A 136 -13.64 -31.33 -38.51
CA ILE A 136 -13.45 -32.60 -39.23
C ILE A 136 -14.52 -33.61 -38.81
N LEU A 137 -14.78 -33.75 -37.51
CA LEU A 137 -15.79 -34.67 -36.99
C LEU A 137 -17.20 -34.30 -37.48
N THR A 138 -17.56 -33.02 -37.42
CA THR A 138 -18.84 -32.51 -37.93
C THR A 138 -18.96 -32.73 -39.44
N GLY A 139 -17.90 -32.46 -40.21
CA GLY A 139 -17.88 -32.70 -41.65
C GLY A 139 -18.05 -34.17 -42.02
N ARG A 140 -17.44 -35.09 -41.25
CA ARG A 140 -17.63 -36.54 -41.43
C ARG A 140 -19.07 -36.96 -41.15
N LEU A 141 -19.66 -36.47 -40.06
CA LEU A 141 -21.06 -36.75 -39.72
C LEU A 141 -22.03 -36.21 -40.78
N GLN A 142 -21.79 -34.99 -41.27
CA GLN A 142 -22.58 -34.36 -42.34
C GLN A 142 -22.53 -35.19 -43.63
N GLY A 143 -21.34 -35.63 -44.06
CA GLY A 143 -21.21 -36.42 -45.28
C GLY A 143 -21.82 -37.83 -45.17
N LEU A 144 -21.90 -38.41 -43.96
CA LEU A 144 -22.68 -39.62 -43.71
C LEU A 144 -24.18 -39.38 -43.84
N THR A 145 -24.69 -38.24 -43.33
CA THR A 145 -26.13 -37.90 -43.45
C THR A 145 -26.55 -37.54 -44.87
N GLU A 146 -25.65 -36.93 -45.65
CA GLU A 146 -25.91 -36.53 -47.04
C GLU A 146 -25.69 -37.69 -48.04
N GLY A 147 -25.27 -38.87 -47.56
CA GLY A 147 -25.03 -40.06 -48.40
C GLY A 147 -23.78 -39.97 -49.28
N VAL A 148 -22.92 -38.96 -49.04
CA VAL A 148 -21.64 -38.77 -49.75
C VAL A 148 -20.60 -39.78 -49.28
N PHE A 149 -20.67 -40.21 -48.01
CA PHE A 149 -19.86 -41.30 -47.44
C PHE A 149 -20.74 -42.53 -47.15
N GLU A 150 -20.32 -43.71 -47.62
CA GLU A 150 -20.97 -44.97 -47.24
C GLU A 150 -20.54 -45.41 -45.83
N PRO A 151 -21.47 -45.78 -44.93
CA PRO A 151 -21.16 -46.23 -43.58
C PRO A 151 -20.46 -47.60 -43.61
N ARG A 152 -19.13 -47.57 -43.73
CA ARG A 152 -18.26 -48.76 -43.66
C ARG A 152 -17.61 -48.86 -42.28
N PRO A 153 -17.36 -50.06 -41.74
CA PRO A 153 -16.76 -50.25 -40.41
C PRO A 153 -15.42 -49.52 -40.21
N GLU A 154 -14.66 -49.35 -41.30
CA GLU A 154 -13.38 -48.65 -41.36
C GLU A 154 -13.50 -47.14 -41.03
N LEU A 155 -14.67 -46.52 -41.21
CA LEU A 155 -14.92 -45.10 -40.90
C LEU A 155 -15.17 -44.84 -39.41
N PHE A 156 -15.44 -45.88 -38.62
CA PHE A 156 -15.73 -45.77 -37.18
C PHE A 156 -14.53 -46.15 -36.29
N GLN A 157 -13.39 -46.53 -36.86
CA GLN A 157 -12.16 -46.88 -36.14
C GLN A 157 -11.17 -45.70 -36.13
N GLY A 158 -11.60 -44.57 -35.55
CA GLY A 158 -10.76 -43.40 -35.28
C GLY A 158 -10.33 -43.34 -33.83
#